data_AF-I6AWD9-F1
#
_entry.id   AF-I6AWD9-F1
#
_cell.length_a   1.000
_cell.length_b   1.000
_cell.length_c   1.000
_cell.angle_alpha   90.00
_cell.angle_beta   90.00
_cell.angle_gamma   90.00
#
_symmetry.space_group_name_H-M   'P 1'
#
loop_
_entity.id
_entity.type
_entity.pdbx_description
1 polymer ?
#
loop_
_entity_poly.entity_id
_entity_poly.type
_entity_poly.pdbx_seq_one_letter_code
_entity_poly.pdbx_strand_id
1 'polypeptide(L)'
;MRKSILILSAFAFGAGLYASPTSDAVALQKTANDLASGYSTQIAAAKAIKDASAVSTLTAANKAAALALRAEQAPVVTELLNSIDEIGENNPATAAWLIQRHLSEKNFVDGVTPPVYVQDADDIALAARLKTLGTGSSRWYYYQWYGTAEELAAFPGTNSAGVVAAVGKRAKQLGITDTVIPALYQKSLGLGLVANGYNAWFNAKVRTTWKTDRPAALKLLEEEQAGIGTLTNQTPATKARLEQLRELSARFAEIIARGN
;
A
#
# COMPACT_ATOMS: atom_id res chain seq x y z
N MET A 1 4.31 -31.47 34.62
CA MET A 1 4.35 -30.19 35.38
C MET A 1 4.46 -29.03 34.41
N ARG A 2 3.53 -28.05 34.50
CA ARG A 2 3.65 -26.64 34.03
C ARG A 2 3.69 -26.47 32.49
N LYS A 3 2.98 -25.54 31.84
CA LYS A 3 2.58 -24.18 32.24
C LYS A 3 1.23 -23.84 31.59
N SER A 4 0.23 -23.54 32.43
CA SER A 4 -0.96 -22.83 31.99
C SER A 4 -0.53 -21.41 31.64
N ILE A 5 -0.56 -21.05 30.36
CA ILE A 5 -0.34 -19.67 29.93
C ILE A 5 -1.62 -18.92 30.31
N LEU A 6 -1.52 -18.18 31.42
CA LEU A 6 -2.43 -17.08 31.76
C LEU A 6 -2.41 -16.09 30.60
N ILE A 7 -3.38 -16.18 29.69
CA ILE A 7 -3.69 -15.09 28.78
C ILE A 7 -4.55 -14.11 29.58
N LEU A 8 -3.81 -13.19 30.21
CA LEU A 8 -4.22 -11.90 30.75
C LEU A 8 -5.70 -11.56 30.60
N SER A 9 -6.42 -11.78 31.69
CA SER A 9 -7.46 -10.90 32.18
C SER A 9 -6.95 -9.44 32.23
N ALA A 10 -7.06 -8.73 31.11
CA ALA A 10 -6.89 -7.28 31.03
C ALA A 10 -8.14 -6.60 30.42
N PHE A 11 -9.32 -7.19 30.68
CA PHE A 11 -10.59 -6.46 30.68
C PHE A 11 -10.65 -5.58 31.94
N ALA A 12 -9.80 -4.56 31.95
CA ALA A 12 -9.97 -3.39 32.79
C ALA A 12 -10.00 -2.20 31.84
N PHE A 13 -11.14 -2.03 31.14
CA PHE A 13 -11.55 -0.71 30.69
C PHE A 13 -11.70 0.14 31.95
N GLY A 14 -10.60 0.78 32.34
CA GLY A 14 -10.54 1.70 33.45
C GLY A 14 -11.43 2.89 33.14
N ALA A 15 -12.64 2.87 33.68
CA ALA A 15 -13.42 4.06 33.91
C ALA A 15 -12.60 5.02 34.79
N GLY A 16 -12.04 6.08 34.20
CA GLY A 16 -11.31 7.09 34.94
C GLY A 16 -10.60 8.12 34.07
N LEU A 17 -11.18 9.33 34.03
CA LEU A 17 -10.66 10.60 33.49
C LEU A 17 -10.63 10.75 31.96
N TYR A 18 -11.76 11.23 31.43
CA TYR A 18 -11.95 11.75 30.06
C TYR A 18 -11.42 10.83 28.93
N ALA A 19 -11.94 9.61 28.85
CA ALA A 19 -11.77 8.80 27.64
C ALA A 19 -12.57 9.45 26.50
N SER A 20 -11.87 9.96 25.49
CA SER A 20 -12.50 10.40 24.23
C SER A 20 -12.53 9.23 23.24
N PRO A 21 -13.44 9.24 22.26
CA PRO A 21 -13.40 8.28 21.15
C PRO A 21 -12.01 8.20 20.50
N THR A 22 -11.29 9.32 20.44
CA THR A 22 -9.91 9.37 19.96
C THR A 22 -8.94 8.57 20.85
N SER A 23 -8.98 8.72 22.18
CA SER A 23 -8.09 7.97 23.07
C SER A 23 -8.36 6.47 23.02
N ASP A 24 -9.63 6.09 22.93
CA ASP A 24 -10.04 4.68 22.83
C ASP A 24 -9.58 4.05 21.53
N ALA A 25 -9.73 4.78 20.41
CA ALA A 25 -9.25 4.35 19.10
C ALA A 25 -7.73 4.15 19.07
N VAL A 26 -6.97 5.06 19.69
CA VAL A 26 -5.50 4.96 19.80
C VAL A 26 -5.09 3.77 20.65
N ALA A 27 -5.76 3.52 21.78
CA ALA A 27 -5.51 2.37 22.62
C ALA A 27 -5.77 1.05 21.87
N LEU A 28 -6.88 0.98 21.13
CA LEU A 28 -7.25 -0.17 20.31
C LEU A 28 -6.19 -0.47 19.24
N GLN A 29 -5.74 0.58 18.53
CA GLN A 29 -4.70 0.49 17.50
C GLN A 29 -3.36 0.05 18.11
N LYS A 30 -3.01 0.60 19.28
CA LYS A 30 -1.78 0.23 19.99
C LYS A 30 -1.76 -1.25 20.35
N THR A 31 -2.85 -1.78 20.90
CA THR A 31 -2.96 -3.22 21.22
C THR A 31 -2.73 -4.10 19.99
N ALA A 32 -3.30 -3.72 18.84
CA ALA A 32 -3.08 -4.45 17.59
C ALA A 32 -1.63 -4.38 17.10
N ASN A 33 -0.98 -3.21 17.22
CA ASN A 33 0.41 -3.02 16.85
C ASN A 33 1.37 -3.79 17.77
N ASP A 34 1.09 -3.80 19.07
CA ASP A 34 1.90 -4.52 20.07
C ASP A 34 1.89 -6.03 19.80
N LEU A 35 0.71 -6.60 19.48
CA LEU A 35 0.59 -8.01 19.09
C LEU A 35 1.44 -8.32 17.84
N ALA A 36 1.29 -7.50 16.79
CA ALA A 36 2.02 -7.69 15.53
C ALA A 36 3.54 -7.58 15.72
N SER A 37 3.99 -6.60 16.50
CA SER A 37 5.41 -6.39 16.82
C SER A 37 5.99 -7.54 17.63
N GLY A 38 5.24 -8.05 18.62
CA GLY A 38 5.65 -9.18 19.45
C GLY A 38 5.91 -10.45 18.64
N TYR A 39 4.99 -10.81 17.74
CA TYR A 39 5.19 -11.95 16.84
C TYR A 39 6.29 -11.72 15.79
N SER A 40 6.37 -10.51 15.21
CA SER A 40 7.43 -10.18 14.25
C SER A 40 8.82 -10.36 14.86
N THR A 41 9.00 -9.96 16.11
CA THR A 41 10.26 -10.13 16.87
C THR A 41 10.60 -11.61 17.06
N GLN A 42 9.63 -12.42 17.49
CA GLN A 42 9.84 -13.86 17.69
C GLN A 42 10.17 -14.58 16.38
N ILE A 43 9.47 -14.24 15.28
CA ILE A 43 9.71 -14.80 13.95
C ILE A 43 11.10 -14.40 13.45
N ALA A 44 11.51 -13.14 13.65
CA ALA A 44 12.85 -12.69 13.26
C ALA A 44 13.95 -13.43 14.03
N ALA A 45 13.77 -13.66 15.34
CA ALA A 45 14.69 -14.45 16.15
C ALA A 45 14.79 -15.91 15.63
N ALA A 46 13.66 -16.55 15.31
CA ALA A 46 13.64 -17.89 14.73
C ALA A 46 14.33 -17.96 13.36
N LYS A 47 14.15 -16.95 12.50
CA LYS A 47 14.84 -16.83 11.20
C LYS A 47 16.36 -16.67 11.38
N ALA A 48 16.80 -15.90 12.37
CA ALA A 48 18.23 -15.67 12.63
C ALA A 48 18.97 -16.97 13.00
N ILE A 49 18.32 -17.87 13.74
CA ILE A 49 18.85 -19.20 14.06
C ILE A 49 18.50 -20.28 13.02
N LYS A 50 17.87 -19.90 11.90
CA LYS A 50 17.44 -20.78 10.79
C LYS A 50 16.49 -21.90 11.21
N ASP A 51 15.67 -21.69 12.23
CA ASP A 51 14.66 -22.66 12.65
C ASP A 51 13.36 -22.51 11.84
N ALA A 52 13.28 -23.27 10.74
CA ALA A 52 12.12 -23.24 9.85
C ALA A 52 10.81 -23.71 10.52
N SER A 53 10.90 -24.64 11.49
CA SER A 53 9.73 -25.17 12.20
C SER A 53 9.13 -24.13 13.13
N ALA A 54 9.98 -23.43 13.89
CA ALA A 54 9.56 -22.31 14.73
C ALA A 54 8.98 -21.16 13.89
N VAL A 55 9.59 -20.83 12.74
CA VAL A 55 9.04 -19.80 11.83
C VAL A 55 7.63 -20.15 11.36
N SER A 56 7.40 -21.41 10.94
CA SER A 56 6.08 -21.87 10.51
C SER A 56 5.05 -21.79 11.65
N THR A 57 5.41 -22.32 12.82
CA THR A 57 4.55 -22.36 14.01
C THR A 57 4.18 -20.95 14.48
N LEU A 58 5.16 -20.05 14.59
CA LEU A 58 4.94 -18.67 15.01
C LEU A 58 4.12 -17.87 13.99
N THR A 59 4.29 -18.14 12.69
CA THR A 59 3.49 -17.49 11.63
C THR A 59 2.02 -17.91 11.73
N ALA A 60 1.76 -19.21 11.92
CA ALA A 60 0.41 -19.72 12.13
C ALA A 60 -0.23 -19.17 13.41
N ALA A 61 0.54 -19.13 14.52
CA ALA A 61 0.09 -18.57 15.79
C ALA A 61 -0.22 -17.07 15.68
N ASN A 62 0.63 -16.28 15.00
CA ASN A 62 0.38 -14.87 14.73
C ASN A 62 -0.93 -14.67 13.96
N LYS A 63 -1.15 -15.46 12.90
CA LYS A 63 -2.40 -15.40 12.12
C LYS A 63 -3.62 -15.69 13.00
N ALA A 64 -3.57 -16.73 13.83
CA ALA A 64 -4.67 -17.09 14.72
C ALA A 64 -4.93 -16.00 15.79
N ALA A 65 -3.88 -15.50 16.43
CA ALA A 65 -3.98 -14.44 17.44
C ALA A 65 -4.53 -13.14 16.85
N ALA A 66 -4.08 -12.75 15.65
CA ALA A 66 -4.60 -11.59 14.95
C ALA A 66 -6.09 -11.74 14.60
N LEU A 67 -6.54 -12.93 14.20
CA LEU A 67 -7.97 -13.19 13.95
C LEU A 67 -8.80 -13.14 15.24
N ALA A 68 -8.30 -13.71 16.34
CA ALA A 68 -8.96 -13.64 17.64
C ALA A 68 -9.11 -12.20 18.13
N LEU A 69 -8.02 -11.42 18.07
CA LEU A 69 -8.05 -10.00 18.45
C LEU A 69 -9.00 -9.19 17.54
N ARG A 70 -9.11 -9.55 16.26
CA ARG A 70 -10.09 -8.93 15.36
C ARG A 70 -11.51 -9.19 15.78
N ALA A 71 -11.86 -10.45 16.03
CA ALA A 71 -13.20 -10.81 16.49
C ALA A 71 -13.55 -10.13 17.83
N GLU A 72 -12.60 -10.04 18.77
CA GLU A 72 -12.79 -9.38 20.06
C GLU A 72 -13.02 -7.87 19.91
N GLN A 73 -12.25 -7.21 19.06
CA GLN A 73 -12.30 -5.75 18.91
C GLN A 73 -13.40 -5.27 17.95
N ALA A 74 -13.99 -6.15 17.13
CA ALA A 74 -14.96 -5.77 16.08
C ALA A 74 -16.16 -4.94 16.58
N PRO A 75 -16.79 -5.24 17.74
CA PRO A 75 -17.88 -4.40 18.27
C PRO A 75 -17.40 -2.99 18.62
N VAL A 76 -16.21 -2.87 19.23
CA VAL A 76 -15.63 -1.58 19.62
C VAL A 76 -15.24 -0.76 18.38
N VAL A 77 -14.67 -1.40 17.35
CA VAL A 77 -14.40 -0.73 16.07
C VAL A 77 -15.68 -0.17 15.46
N THR A 78 -16.76 -0.96 15.48
CA THR A 78 -18.06 -0.55 14.91
C THR A 78 -18.63 0.66 15.63
N GLU A 79 -18.56 0.67 16.97
CA GLU A 79 -19.02 1.82 17.77
C GLU A 79 -18.19 3.08 17.50
N LEU A 80 -16.85 2.94 17.46
CA LEU A 80 -15.94 4.08 17.22
C LEU A 80 -16.10 4.71 15.84
N LEU A 81 -16.67 4.00 14.86
CA LEU A 81 -16.98 4.59 13.56
C LEU A 81 -18.06 5.67 13.62
N ASN A 82 -18.93 5.68 14.64
CA ASN A 82 -19.90 6.76 14.83
C ASN A 82 -19.23 8.10 15.17
N SER A 83 -17.99 8.06 15.68
CA SER A 83 -17.19 9.25 16.05
C SER A 83 -16.01 9.48 15.12
N ILE A 84 -16.04 8.93 13.91
CA ILE A 84 -14.88 8.91 13.02
C ILE A 84 -14.48 10.29 12.47
N ASP A 85 -15.38 11.28 12.50
CA ASP A 85 -15.04 12.67 12.18
C ASP A 85 -14.17 13.28 13.28
N GLU A 86 -14.60 13.19 14.54
CA GLU A 86 -13.82 13.64 15.71
C GLU A 86 -12.44 12.97 15.77
N ILE A 87 -12.40 11.64 15.59
CA ILE A 87 -11.13 10.90 15.58
C ILE A 87 -10.27 11.33 14.39
N GLY A 88 -10.88 11.60 13.24
CA GLY A 88 -10.18 12.04 12.03
C GLY A 88 -9.52 13.41 12.20
N GLU A 89 -10.17 14.34 12.89
CA GLU A 89 -9.64 15.67 13.18
C GLU A 89 -8.47 15.62 14.16
N ASN A 90 -8.55 14.77 15.19
CA ASN A 90 -7.55 14.70 16.25
C ASN A 90 -6.41 13.71 15.95
N ASN A 91 -6.69 12.64 15.21
CA ASN A 91 -5.72 11.62 14.83
C ASN A 91 -6.09 10.92 13.49
N PRO A 92 -5.77 11.55 12.34
CA PRO A 92 -6.11 11.04 11.01
C PRO A 92 -5.61 9.62 10.73
N ALA A 93 -4.43 9.27 11.26
CA ALA A 93 -3.82 7.96 11.05
C ALA A 93 -4.60 6.84 11.76
N THR A 94 -5.07 7.10 12.97
CA THR A 94 -5.92 6.16 13.72
C THR A 94 -7.31 6.03 13.07
N ALA A 95 -7.91 7.14 12.63
CA ALA A 95 -9.17 7.11 11.88
C ALA A 95 -9.04 6.28 10.59
N ALA A 96 -7.97 6.51 9.81
CA ALA A 96 -7.72 5.75 8.60
C ALA A 96 -7.56 4.24 8.88
N TRP A 97 -6.87 3.89 9.97
CA TRP A 97 -6.73 2.50 10.40
C TRP A 97 -8.07 1.86 10.78
N LEU A 98 -8.92 2.56 11.54
CA LEU A 98 -10.26 2.07 11.92
C LEU A 98 -11.12 1.79 10.69
N ILE A 99 -11.18 2.73 9.75
CA ILE A 99 -11.95 2.58 8.50
C ILE A 99 -11.46 1.37 7.72
N GLN A 100 -10.14 1.26 7.50
CA GLN A 100 -9.58 0.12 6.76
C GLN A 100 -9.86 -1.20 7.47
N ARG A 101 -9.77 -1.22 8.79
CA ARG A 101 -10.02 -2.40 9.59
C ARG A 101 -11.47 -2.87 9.44
N HIS A 102 -12.42 -1.98 9.66
CA HIS A 102 -13.84 -2.26 9.53
C HIS A 102 -14.20 -2.77 8.13
N LEU A 103 -13.82 -2.03 7.09
CA LEU A 103 -14.12 -2.41 5.71
C LEU A 103 -13.47 -3.73 5.32
N SER A 104 -12.24 -3.99 5.79
CA SER A 104 -11.57 -5.26 5.52
C SER A 104 -12.25 -6.42 6.22
N GLU A 105 -12.66 -6.25 7.49
CA GLU A 105 -13.35 -7.28 8.29
C GLU A 105 -14.73 -7.59 7.72
N LYS A 106 -15.52 -6.57 7.38
CA LYS A 106 -16.85 -6.74 6.75
C LYS A 106 -16.79 -7.54 5.45
N ASN A 107 -15.72 -7.34 4.68
CA ASN A 107 -15.54 -8.02 3.41
C ASN A 107 -14.73 -9.33 3.53
N PHE A 108 -14.20 -9.68 4.71
CA PHE A 108 -13.44 -10.91 4.89
C PHE A 108 -14.39 -12.09 5.07
N VAL A 109 -14.54 -12.91 4.02
CA VAL A 109 -15.41 -14.10 4.04
C VAL A 109 -14.52 -15.34 4.13
N ASP A 110 -14.80 -16.23 5.09
CA ASP A 110 -14.11 -17.53 5.27
C ASP A 110 -12.58 -17.46 5.36
N GLY A 111 -12.03 -16.39 5.93
CA GLY A 111 -10.59 -16.26 6.10
C GLY A 111 -9.84 -15.77 4.86
N VAL A 112 -10.56 -15.33 3.82
CA VAL A 112 -10.01 -14.86 2.54
C VAL A 112 -10.48 -13.45 2.25
N THR A 113 -9.55 -12.57 1.82
CA THR A 113 -9.93 -11.27 1.28
C THR A 113 -10.47 -11.49 -0.13
N PRO A 114 -11.74 -11.15 -0.43
CA PRO A 114 -12.29 -11.28 -1.76
C PRO A 114 -11.51 -10.40 -2.73
N PRO A 115 -11.55 -10.70 -4.03
CA PRO A 115 -10.93 -9.82 -5.02
C PRO A 115 -11.60 -8.45 -4.99
N VAL A 116 -12.94 -8.38 -4.94
CA VAL A 116 -13.71 -7.14 -4.96
C VAL A 116 -14.52 -7.03 -3.68
N TYR A 117 -14.57 -5.84 -3.09
CA TYR A 117 -15.45 -5.56 -1.96
C TYR A 117 -16.86 -5.28 -2.45
N VAL A 118 -17.86 -5.56 -1.61
CA VAL A 118 -19.25 -5.24 -1.92
C VAL A 118 -19.36 -3.74 -2.20
N GLN A 119 -20.02 -3.38 -3.31
CA GLN A 119 -20.15 -1.98 -3.75
C GLN A 119 -21.33 -1.31 -3.04
N ASP A 120 -21.30 -1.35 -1.72
CA ASP A 120 -22.26 -0.71 -0.84
C ASP A 120 -22.00 0.80 -0.74
N ALA A 121 -23.05 1.61 -0.76
CA ALA A 121 -22.92 3.07 -0.85
C ALA A 121 -22.26 3.66 0.41
N ASP A 122 -22.59 3.13 1.59
CA ASP A 122 -22.04 3.59 2.86
C ASP A 122 -20.57 3.19 3.00
N ASP A 123 -20.21 1.97 2.59
CA ASP A 123 -18.82 1.52 2.55
C ASP A 123 -17.96 2.35 1.59
N ILE A 124 -18.50 2.70 0.42
CA ILE A 124 -17.84 3.56 -0.56
C ILE A 124 -17.61 4.95 0.03
N ALA A 125 -18.62 5.54 0.68
CA ALA A 125 -18.51 6.85 1.32
C ALA A 125 -17.45 6.83 2.44
N LEU A 126 -17.46 5.78 3.27
CA LEU A 126 -16.49 5.59 4.33
C LEU A 126 -15.06 5.41 3.77
N ALA A 127 -14.90 4.58 2.75
CA ALA A 127 -13.61 4.38 2.07
C ALA A 127 -13.10 5.65 1.39
N ALA A 128 -13.98 6.50 0.86
CA ALA A 128 -13.60 7.75 0.21
C ALA A 128 -12.93 8.73 1.19
N ARG A 129 -13.28 8.69 2.47
CA ARG A 129 -12.61 9.49 3.53
C ARG A 129 -11.12 9.15 3.67
N LEU A 130 -10.70 7.94 3.29
CA LEU A 130 -9.27 7.59 3.26
C LEU A 130 -8.45 8.37 2.23
N LYS A 131 -9.09 8.93 1.19
CA LYS A 131 -8.40 9.75 0.18
C LYS A 131 -7.75 10.99 0.83
N THR A 132 -8.34 11.50 1.92
CA THR A 132 -7.90 12.70 2.66
C THR A 132 -7.24 12.36 4.00
N LEU A 133 -7.80 11.42 4.77
CA LEU A 133 -7.30 11.04 6.10
C LEU A 133 -6.03 10.18 6.05
N GLY A 134 -5.89 9.36 5.01
CA GLY A 134 -4.84 8.36 4.92
C GLY A 134 -3.51 8.91 4.42
N THR A 135 -2.42 8.33 4.92
CA THR A 135 -1.09 8.44 4.29
C THR A 135 -0.65 7.08 3.78
N GLY A 136 0.32 7.04 2.85
CA GLY A 136 0.84 5.79 2.30
C GLY A 136 -0.27 4.87 1.79
N SER A 137 -0.19 3.57 2.12
CA SER A 137 -1.12 2.54 1.65
C SER A 137 -2.60 2.83 1.96
N SER A 138 -2.89 3.57 3.04
CA SER A 138 -4.27 3.93 3.38
C SER A 138 -4.92 4.83 2.36
N ARG A 139 -4.15 5.76 1.77
CA ARG A 139 -4.67 6.71 0.78
C ARG A 139 -5.14 6.04 -0.51
N TRP A 140 -4.54 4.92 -0.89
CA TRP A 140 -4.89 4.20 -2.13
C TRP A 140 -5.89 3.08 -1.92
N TYR A 141 -6.30 2.81 -0.68
CA TYR A 141 -7.22 1.74 -0.33
C TYR A 141 -8.55 1.85 -1.09
N TYR A 142 -9.08 3.07 -1.22
CA TYR A 142 -10.26 3.34 -2.03
C TYR A 142 -10.08 2.83 -3.47
N TYR A 143 -9.02 3.26 -4.15
CA TYR A 143 -8.79 2.89 -5.55
C TYR A 143 -8.56 1.39 -5.72
N GLN A 144 -8.01 0.72 -4.71
CA GLN A 144 -7.78 -0.71 -4.73
C GLN A 144 -9.08 -1.54 -4.71
N TRP A 145 -10.12 -1.09 -4.02
CA TRP A 145 -11.29 -1.91 -3.72
C TRP A 145 -12.62 -1.35 -4.25
N TYR A 146 -12.73 -0.03 -4.33
CA TYR A 146 -13.97 0.69 -4.64
C TYR A 146 -13.85 1.57 -5.90
N GLY A 147 -12.64 1.87 -6.36
CA GLY A 147 -12.44 2.74 -7.52
C GLY A 147 -13.22 2.27 -8.76
N THR A 148 -13.92 3.20 -9.40
CA THR A 148 -14.67 2.99 -10.64
C THR A 148 -13.76 2.97 -11.87
N ALA A 149 -14.23 2.46 -13.00
CA ALA A 149 -13.45 2.46 -14.24
C ALA A 149 -13.05 3.89 -14.66
N GLU A 150 -13.98 4.82 -14.52
CA GLU A 150 -13.83 6.25 -14.83
C GLU A 150 -12.78 6.89 -13.92
N GLU A 151 -12.84 6.65 -12.61
CA GLU A 151 -11.85 7.20 -11.67
C GLU A 151 -10.45 6.64 -11.94
N LEU A 152 -10.33 5.33 -12.24
CA LEU A 152 -9.04 4.74 -12.54
C LEU A 152 -8.46 5.26 -13.86
N ALA A 153 -9.30 5.43 -14.89
CA ALA A 153 -8.88 6.02 -16.16
C ALA A 153 -8.49 7.50 -16.00
N ALA A 154 -9.20 8.24 -15.15
CA ALA A 154 -8.93 9.63 -14.84
C ALA A 154 -7.73 9.83 -13.89
N PHE A 155 -7.23 8.76 -13.26
CA PHE A 155 -6.18 8.84 -12.24
C PHE A 155 -4.96 9.64 -12.75
N PRO A 156 -4.45 10.61 -11.97
CA PRO A 156 -3.27 11.38 -12.37
C PRO A 156 -2.02 10.49 -12.35
N GLY A 157 -0.97 10.85 -13.10
CA GLY A 157 0.30 10.16 -13.00
C GLY A 157 0.80 10.05 -11.56
N THR A 158 1.62 9.03 -11.27
CA THR A 158 2.13 8.78 -9.91
C THR A 158 3.59 8.37 -9.94
N ASN A 159 4.32 8.68 -8.87
CA ASN A 159 5.66 8.16 -8.60
C ASN A 159 5.65 6.93 -7.67
N SER A 160 4.46 6.50 -7.22
CA SER A 160 4.30 5.46 -6.20
C SER A 160 3.98 4.10 -6.83
N ALA A 161 4.89 3.13 -6.64
CA ALA A 161 4.65 1.74 -7.01
C ALA A 161 3.44 1.14 -6.28
N GLY A 162 3.15 1.59 -5.05
CA GLY A 162 1.98 1.15 -4.28
C GLY A 162 0.67 1.61 -4.90
N VAL A 163 0.63 2.81 -5.47
CA VAL A 163 -0.53 3.32 -6.21
C VAL A 163 -0.76 2.51 -7.47
N VAL A 164 0.29 2.25 -8.25
CA VAL A 164 0.21 1.40 -9.44
C VAL A 164 -0.32 0.01 -9.11
N ALA A 165 0.15 -0.59 -8.00
CA ALA A 165 -0.33 -1.91 -7.57
C ALA A 165 -1.82 -1.88 -7.17
N ALA A 166 -2.25 -0.84 -6.46
CA ALA A 166 -3.66 -0.65 -6.07
C ALA A 166 -4.56 -0.50 -7.31
N VAL A 167 -4.21 0.42 -8.22
CA VAL A 167 -4.94 0.65 -9.48
C VAL A 167 -4.94 -0.60 -10.35
N GLY A 168 -3.80 -1.29 -10.49
CA GLY A 168 -3.68 -2.52 -11.27
C GLY A 168 -4.52 -3.66 -10.72
N LYS A 169 -4.60 -3.79 -9.39
CA LYS A 169 -5.47 -4.80 -8.77
C LYS A 169 -6.93 -4.56 -9.14
N ARG A 170 -7.41 -3.32 -9.02
CA ARG A 170 -8.80 -2.97 -9.32
C ARG A 170 -9.10 -3.02 -10.82
N ALA A 171 -8.19 -2.51 -11.67
CA ALA A 171 -8.33 -2.58 -13.12
C ALA A 171 -8.44 -4.02 -13.63
N LYS A 172 -7.68 -4.96 -13.02
CA LYS A 172 -7.80 -6.40 -13.33
C LYS A 172 -9.19 -6.94 -13.04
N GLN A 173 -9.83 -6.49 -11.96
CA GLN A 173 -11.16 -6.96 -11.56
C GLN A 173 -12.25 -6.39 -12.45
N LEU A 174 -12.07 -5.16 -12.92
CA LEU A 174 -12.98 -4.51 -13.85
C LEU A 174 -12.74 -4.95 -15.32
N GLY A 175 -11.70 -5.74 -15.60
CA GLY A 175 -11.37 -6.18 -16.96
C GLY A 175 -10.78 -5.08 -17.85
N ILE A 176 -10.21 -4.02 -17.25
CA ILE A 176 -9.72 -2.82 -17.95
C ILE A 176 -8.21 -2.59 -17.81
N THR A 177 -7.45 -3.62 -17.41
CA THR A 177 -6.00 -3.53 -17.19
C THR A 177 -5.25 -2.99 -18.41
N ASP A 178 -5.61 -3.50 -19.59
CA ASP A 178 -4.88 -3.23 -20.84
C ASP A 178 -5.06 -1.78 -21.34
N THR A 179 -6.07 -1.07 -20.83
CA THR A 179 -6.29 0.35 -21.14
C THR A 179 -5.79 1.25 -20.02
N VAL A 180 -6.12 0.94 -18.77
CA VAL A 180 -5.83 1.81 -17.62
C VAL A 180 -4.33 1.83 -17.29
N ILE A 181 -3.65 0.68 -17.29
CA ILE A 181 -2.26 0.63 -16.82
C ILE A 181 -1.29 1.31 -17.79
N PRO A 182 -1.37 1.08 -19.12
CA PRO A 182 -0.55 1.85 -20.06
C PRO A 182 -0.83 3.36 -20.00
N ALA A 183 -2.10 3.77 -19.84
CA ALA A 183 -2.46 5.18 -19.71
C ALA A 183 -1.89 5.80 -18.42
N LEU A 184 -1.95 5.08 -17.30
CA LEU A 184 -1.34 5.51 -16.04
C LEU A 184 0.19 5.64 -16.16
N TYR A 185 0.85 4.68 -16.81
CA TYR A 185 2.29 4.73 -17.07
C TYR A 185 2.66 5.94 -17.93
N GLN A 186 1.89 6.22 -18.99
CA GLN A 186 2.09 7.40 -19.82
C GLN A 186 2.01 8.70 -19.01
N LYS A 187 1.02 8.82 -18.12
CA LYS A 187 0.89 9.98 -17.23
C LYS A 187 1.98 10.06 -16.15
N SER A 188 2.66 8.95 -15.88
CA SER A 188 3.68 8.83 -14.82
C SER A 188 5.11 9.08 -15.30
N LEU A 189 5.30 9.29 -16.60
CA LEU A 189 6.59 9.65 -17.20
C LEU A 189 7.21 10.86 -16.49
N GLY A 190 8.49 10.75 -16.12
CA GLY A 190 9.22 11.85 -15.48
C GLY A 190 8.79 12.16 -14.05
N LEU A 191 7.88 11.39 -13.46
CA LEU A 191 7.52 11.55 -12.03
C LEU A 191 8.43 10.76 -11.10
N GLY A 192 9.28 9.88 -11.64
CA GLY A 192 10.18 9.03 -10.86
C GLY A 192 9.53 7.72 -10.38
N LEU A 193 8.61 7.16 -11.17
CA LEU A 193 8.02 5.87 -10.87
C LEU A 193 9.04 4.74 -11.07
N VAL A 194 9.34 3.99 -10.01
CA VAL A 194 10.21 2.81 -10.11
C VAL A 194 9.43 1.57 -9.69
N ALA A 195 8.93 0.84 -10.69
CA ALA A 195 8.22 -0.42 -10.52
C ALA A 195 8.54 -1.37 -11.69
N ASN A 196 8.58 -2.68 -11.45
CA ASN A 196 9.00 -3.65 -12.49
C ASN A 196 8.16 -3.56 -13.77
N GLY A 197 6.82 -3.50 -13.65
CA GLY A 197 5.92 -3.37 -14.81
C GLY A 197 6.12 -2.06 -15.57
N TYR A 198 6.29 -0.95 -14.85
CA TYR A 198 6.57 0.35 -15.44
C TYR A 198 7.92 0.39 -16.15
N ASN A 199 8.99 -0.09 -15.50
CA ASN A 199 10.34 -0.13 -16.07
C ASN A 199 10.38 -0.95 -17.37
N ALA A 200 9.69 -2.10 -17.40
CA ALA A 200 9.59 -2.93 -18.59
C ALA A 200 8.86 -2.20 -19.73
N TRP A 201 7.70 -1.58 -19.43
CA TRP A 201 6.94 -0.79 -20.39
C TRP A 201 7.76 0.41 -20.92
N PHE A 202 8.40 1.16 -20.03
CA PHE A 202 9.20 2.34 -20.37
C PHE A 202 10.37 1.94 -21.28
N ASN A 203 11.11 0.88 -20.93
CA ASN A 203 12.21 0.40 -21.76
C ASN A 203 11.74 -0.05 -23.15
N ALA A 204 10.55 -0.66 -23.26
CA ALA A 204 9.95 -1.00 -24.54
C ALA A 204 9.55 0.24 -25.35
N LYS A 205 9.00 1.27 -24.68
CA LYS A 205 8.68 2.57 -25.28
C LYS A 205 9.95 3.24 -25.84
N VAL A 206 11.00 3.38 -25.04
CA VAL A 206 12.30 3.95 -25.47
C VAL A 206 12.87 3.19 -26.67
N ARG A 207 12.88 1.85 -26.64
CA ARG A 207 13.35 1.03 -27.78
C ARG A 207 12.52 1.24 -29.04
N THR A 208 11.22 1.44 -28.90
CA THR A 208 10.33 1.68 -30.04
C THR A 208 10.57 3.06 -30.62
N THR A 209 10.62 4.09 -29.76
CA THR A 209 10.93 5.47 -30.15
C THR A 209 12.31 5.56 -30.81
N TRP A 210 13.32 4.85 -30.29
CA TRP A 210 14.68 4.87 -30.84
C TRP A 210 14.75 4.42 -32.30
N LYS A 211 13.86 3.52 -32.73
CA LYS A 211 13.82 3.03 -34.12
C LYS A 211 13.33 4.08 -35.10
N THR A 212 12.56 5.06 -34.64
CA THR A 212 11.90 6.06 -35.49
C THR A 212 12.40 7.48 -35.26
N ASP A 213 12.79 7.81 -34.03
CA ASP A 213 13.22 9.14 -33.59
C ASP A 213 14.21 8.98 -32.42
N ARG A 214 15.51 9.00 -32.75
CA ARG A 214 16.59 8.84 -31.77
C ARG A 214 16.69 10.01 -30.80
N PRO A 215 16.62 11.28 -31.22
CA PRO A 215 16.55 12.41 -30.29
C PRO A 215 15.39 12.32 -29.29
N ALA A 216 14.19 11.95 -29.72
CA ALA A 216 13.06 11.81 -28.80
C ALA A 216 13.26 10.65 -27.79
N ALA A 217 13.89 9.55 -28.21
CA ALA A 217 14.20 8.45 -27.31
C ALA A 217 15.26 8.82 -26.25
N LEU A 218 16.27 9.62 -26.62
CA LEU A 218 17.21 10.20 -25.65
C LEU A 218 16.48 11.11 -24.66
N LYS A 219 15.62 12.00 -25.15
CA LYS A 219 14.85 12.91 -24.30
C LYS A 219 13.98 12.16 -23.28
N LEU A 220 13.33 11.06 -23.68
CA LEU A 220 12.56 10.21 -22.76
C LEU A 220 13.43 9.66 -21.61
N LEU A 221 14.65 9.22 -21.89
CA LEU A 221 15.57 8.73 -20.87
C LEU A 221 15.98 9.84 -19.90
N GLU A 222 16.29 11.03 -20.43
CA GLU A 222 16.69 12.20 -19.63
C GLU A 222 15.54 12.70 -18.74
N GLU A 223 14.31 12.77 -19.27
CA GLU A 223 13.10 13.15 -18.52
C GLU A 223 12.85 12.17 -17.36
N GLU A 224 12.96 10.87 -17.60
CA GLU A 224 12.78 9.86 -16.55
C GLU A 224 13.90 9.89 -15.52
N GLN A 225 15.15 10.07 -15.97
CA GLN A 225 16.30 10.23 -15.09
C GLN A 225 16.13 11.44 -14.17
N ALA A 226 15.72 12.59 -14.73
CA ALA A 226 15.46 13.80 -13.96
C ALA A 226 14.34 13.57 -12.93
N GLY A 227 13.25 12.92 -13.34
CA GLY A 227 12.15 12.54 -12.46
C GLY A 227 12.60 11.75 -11.24
N ILE A 228 13.35 10.66 -11.44
CA ILE A 228 13.90 9.85 -10.35
C ILE A 228 14.88 10.66 -9.49
N GLY A 229 15.66 11.56 -10.10
CA GLY A 229 16.59 12.45 -9.41
C GLY A 229 15.93 13.39 -8.39
N THR A 230 14.66 13.75 -8.59
CA THR A 230 13.91 14.63 -7.67
C THR A 230 13.30 13.93 -6.46
N LEU A 231 13.37 12.59 -6.38
CA LEU A 231 12.80 11.85 -5.26
C LEU A 231 13.56 12.12 -3.96
N THR A 232 12.86 12.57 -2.92
CA THR A 232 13.42 12.85 -1.60
C THR A 232 13.97 11.62 -0.89
N ASN A 233 13.38 10.44 -1.12
CA ASN A 233 13.78 9.18 -0.48
C ASN A 233 14.19 8.15 -1.53
N GLN A 234 15.48 8.11 -1.86
CA GLN A 234 16.01 7.13 -2.82
C GLN A 234 16.32 5.79 -2.16
N THR A 235 15.54 4.77 -2.51
CA THR A 235 15.79 3.36 -2.22
C THR A 235 16.96 2.81 -3.05
N PRO A 236 17.54 1.65 -2.69
CA PRO A 236 18.52 0.97 -3.56
C PRO A 236 18.01 0.73 -4.98
N ALA A 237 16.72 0.40 -5.14
CA ALA A 237 16.10 0.18 -6.44
C ALA A 237 16.02 1.46 -7.28
N THR A 238 15.67 2.59 -6.66
CA THR A 238 15.62 3.88 -7.37
C THR A 238 17.02 4.34 -7.77
N LYS A 239 18.04 4.15 -6.91
CA LYS A 239 19.44 4.46 -7.24
C LYS A 239 19.95 3.62 -8.40
N ALA A 240 19.71 2.30 -8.37
CA ALA A 240 20.09 1.41 -9.45
C ALA A 240 19.41 1.79 -10.77
N ARG A 241 18.12 2.15 -10.71
CA ARG A 241 17.39 2.59 -11.91
C ARG A 241 17.91 3.92 -12.45
N LEU A 242 18.21 4.88 -11.58
CA LEU A 242 18.79 6.17 -11.97
C LEU A 242 20.12 5.99 -12.71
N GLU A 243 21.00 5.14 -12.17
CA GLU A 243 22.30 4.85 -12.79
C GLU A 243 22.13 4.16 -14.15
N GLN A 244 21.25 3.17 -14.25
CA GLN A 244 20.93 2.52 -15.52
C GLN A 244 20.46 3.53 -16.57
N LEU A 245 19.60 4.49 -16.20
CA LEU A 245 19.13 5.51 -17.13
C LEU A 245 20.27 6.44 -17.55
N ARG A 246 21.14 6.84 -16.61
CA ARG A 246 22.32 7.67 -16.89
C ARG A 246 23.25 7.01 -17.92
N GLU A 247 23.56 5.73 -17.74
CA GLU A 247 24.39 4.95 -18.67
C GLU A 247 23.75 4.84 -20.06
N LEU A 248 22.43 4.58 -20.12
CA LEU A 248 21.69 4.49 -21.38
C LEU A 248 21.65 5.83 -22.11
N SER A 249 21.36 6.93 -21.41
CA SER A 249 21.35 8.29 -21.98
C SER A 249 22.71 8.65 -22.57
N ALA A 250 23.80 8.40 -21.83
CA ALA A 250 25.16 8.67 -22.30
C ALA A 250 25.49 7.88 -23.58
N ARG A 251 25.14 6.59 -23.61
CA ARG A 251 25.33 5.75 -24.80
C ARG A 251 24.49 6.21 -25.99
N PHE A 252 23.25 6.63 -25.75
CA PHE A 252 22.37 7.13 -26.82
C PHE A 252 22.90 8.43 -27.41
N ALA A 253 23.34 9.37 -26.56
CA ALA A 253 23.97 10.61 -26.99
C ALA A 253 25.23 10.37 -27.83
N GLU A 254 26.08 9.42 -27.42
CA GLU A 254 27.28 9.03 -28.17
C GLU A 254 26.94 8.48 -29.56
N ILE A 255 25.93 7.61 -29.68
CA ILE A 255 25.51 7.04 -30.97
C ILE A 255 24.98 8.15 -31.90
N ILE A 256 24.15 9.05 -31.37
CA ILE A 256 23.63 10.19 -32.14
C ILE A 256 24.78 11.09 -32.63
N ALA A 257 25.74 11.42 -31.76
CA ALA A 257 26.89 12.25 -32.11
C ALA A 257 27.77 11.63 -33.21
N ARG A 258 27.80 10.29 -33.30
CA ARG A 258 28.52 9.56 -34.36
C ARG A 258 27.78 9.51 -35.70
N GLY A 259 26.53 9.96 -35.76
CA GLY A 259 25.71 9.91 -36.99
C GLY A 259 25.25 8.51 -37.39
N ASN A 260 25.35 7.52 -36.49
CA ASN A 260 24.94 6.14 -36.71
C ASN A 260 23.50 5.88 -36.31
#